data_AF-A0A9D6S6K2-F1
#
_entry.id   AF-A0A9D6S6K2-F1
#
_cell.length_a   1.000
_cell.length_b   1.000
_cell.length_c   1.000
_cell.angle_alpha   90.00
_cell.angle_beta   90.00
_cell.angle_gamma   90.00
#
_symmetry.space_group_name_H-M   'P 1'
#
loop_
_entity.id
_entity.type
_entity.pdbx_description
1 polymer ?
#
loop_
_entity_poly.entity_id
_entity_poly.type
_entity_poly.pdbx_seq_one_letter_code
_entity_poly.pdbx_strand_id
1 'polypeptide(L)'
;YILRVKEIKRYGARTKANCDVDLTMDMLLKIKEYKRAIVLTGDGDFAPLLTYLISKKKKIIIISSPKRTAREIKKLLEMNILILVA
;
A
#
# COMPACT_ATOMS: atom_id res chain seq x y z
N TYR A 1 0.98 7.18 18.73
CA TYR A 1 0.75 6.59 17.39
C TYR A 1 0.47 5.10 17.57
N ILE A 2 -0.21 4.45 16.63
CA ILE A 2 -0.46 3.00 16.68
C ILE A 2 0.53 2.34 15.72
N LEU A 3 1.38 1.46 16.24
CA LEU A 3 2.30 0.64 15.45
C LEU A 3 1.79 -0.80 15.45
N ARG A 4 1.66 -1.40 14.27
CA ARG A 4 1.31 -2.81 14.08
C ARG A 4 2.45 -3.48 13.34
N VAL A 5 3.00 -4.54 13.94
CA VAL A 5 4.10 -5.32 13.37
C VAL A 5 3.59 -6.74 13.17
N LYS A 6 3.90 -7.33 12.02
CA LYS A 6 3.61 -8.73 11.73
C LYS A 6 4.86 -9.56 11.95
N GLU A 7 4.72 -10.66 12.68
CA GLU A 7 5.82 -11.60 12.90
C GLU A 7 6.26 -12.28 11.59
N ILE A 8 7.56 -12.53 11.48
CA ILE A 8 8.14 -13.26 10.34
C ILE A 8 7.83 -14.74 10.52
N LYS A 9 7.14 -15.33 9.54
CA LYS A 9 6.85 -16.76 9.54
C LYS A 9 8.07 -17.54 9.06
N ARG A 10 8.47 -18.57 9.82
CA ARG A 10 9.58 -19.46 9.48
C ARG A 10 9.06 -20.83 9.02
N TYR A 11 9.55 -21.29 7.88
CA TYR A 11 9.24 -22.59 7.29
C TYR A 11 10.57 -23.31 7.02
N GLY A 12 11.10 -23.97 8.05
CA GLY A 12 12.46 -24.52 8.02
C GLY A 12 13.50 -23.43 7.75
N ALA A 13 14.28 -23.60 6.67
CA ALA A 13 15.28 -22.62 6.25
C ALA A 13 14.72 -21.39 5.52
N ARG A 14 13.42 -21.36 5.18
CA ARG A 14 12.78 -20.23 4.48
C ARG A 14 12.05 -19.32 5.46
N THR A 15 12.14 -18.01 5.25
CA THR A 15 11.38 -17.01 6.00
C THR A 15 10.43 -16.24 5.09
N LYS A 16 9.21 -15.96 5.55
CA LYS A 16 8.23 -15.12 4.85
C LYS A 16 7.78 -13.99 5.77
N ALA A 17 7.89 -12.76 5.27
CA ALA A 17 7.49 -11.53 5.97
C ALA A 17 6.39 -10.79 5.19
N ASN A 18 5.51 -11.51 4.49
CA ASN A 18 4.46 -10.88 3.68
C ASN A 18 3.39 -10.27 4.60
N CYS A 19 2.95 -9.06 4.31
CA CYS A 19 1.94 -8.35 5.10
C CYS A 19 0.77 -7.83 4.25
N ASP A 20 0.70 -8.26 3.00
CA ASP A 20 -0.16 -7.67 1.97
C ASP A 20 -1.64 -7.78 2.33
N VAL A 21 -2.08 -8.96 2.77
CA VAL A 21 -3.47 -9.22 3.17
C VAL A 21 -3.82 -8.49 4.47
N ASP A 22 -2.96 -8.55 5.49
CA ASP A 22 -3.21 -7.89 6.78
C ASP A 22 -3.28 -6.37 6.62
N LEU A 23 -2.36 -5.78 5.83
CA LEU A 23 -2.35 -4.36 5.52
C LEU A 23 -3.61 -3.95 4.75
N THR A 24 -4.00 -4.75 3.75
CA THR A 24 -5.22 -4.52 2.96
C THR A 24 -6.46 -4.51 3.87
N MET A 25 -6.60 -5.51 4.73
CA MET A 25 -7.71 -5.58 5.69
C MET A 25 -7.71 -4.41 6.67
N ASP A 26 -6.54 -4.04 7.21
CA ASP A 26 -6.44 -2.94 8.17
C ASP A 26 -6.89 -1.61 7.57
N MET A 27 -6.46 -1.31 6.34
CA MET A 27 -6.86 -0.10 5.61
C MET A 27 -8.36 -0.08 5.29
N LEU A 28 -8.93 -1.23 4.88
CA LEU A 28 -10.35 -1.31 4.54
C LEU A 28 -11.25 -1.21 5.78
N LEU A 29 -10.93 -1.92 6.85
CA LEU A 29 -11.71 -1.89 8.09
C LEU A 29 -11.70 -0.51 8.73
N LYS A 30 -10.55 0.17 8.70
CA LYS A 30 -10.39 1.54 9.25
C LYS A 30 -10.69 2.63 8.25
N ILE A 31 -11.30 2.32 7.10
CA ILE A 31 -11.49 3.29 6.03
C ILE A 31 -12.22 4.56 6.50
N LYS A 32 -13.07 4.50 7.53
CA LYS A 32 -13.76 5.68 8.07
C LYS A 32 -12.91 6.51 9.03
N GLU A 33 -11.83 5.96 9.55
CA GLU A 33 -10.98 6.55 10.59
C GLU A 33 -9.87 7.46 10.04
N TYR A 34 -9.60 7.40 8.72
CA TYR A 34 -8.59 8.25 8.09
C TYR A 34 -9.11 8.94 6.83
N LYS A 35 -8.59 10.14 6.56
CA LYS A 35 -8.88 10.91 5.32
C LYS A 35 -7.76 10.76 4.27
N ARG A 36 -6.53 10.49 4.73
CA ARG A 36 -5.32 10.38 3.91
C ARG A 36 -4.52 9.16 4.34
N ALA A 37 -3.88 8.48 3.39
CA ALA A 37 -2.90 7.44 3.65
C ALA A 37 -1.61 7.73 2.88
N ILE A 38 -0.46 7.49 3.52
CA ILE A 38 0.85 7.45 2.88
C ILE A 38 1.24 5.97 2.82
N VAL A 39 1.44 5.44 1.62
CA VAL A 39 1.69 4.02 1.39
C VAL A 39 3.08 3.89 0.78
N LEU A 40 3.97 3.18 1.48
CA LEU A 40 5.32 2.92 1.02
C LEU A 40 5.33 1.56 0.30
N THR A 41 5.01 1.55 -0.99
CA THR A 41 4.99 0.32 -1.78
C THR A 41 5.18 0.59 -3.26
N GLY A 42 5.96 -0.27 -3.92
CA GLY A 42 6.06 -0.35 -5.38
C GLY A 42 5.35 -1.58 -5.96
N ASP A 43 4.70 -2.39 -5.10
CA ASP A 43 4.14 -3.69 -5.45
C ASP A 43 2.76 -3.56 -6.13
N GLY A 44 2.64 -4.13 -7.32
CA GLY A 44 1.43 -4.07 -8.15
C GLY A 44 0.21 -4.73 -7.52
N ASP A 45 0.41 -5.66 -6.57
CA ASP A 45 -0.66 -6.37 -5.88
C ASP A 45 -1.56 -5.42 -5.06
N PHE A 46 -1.07 -4.23 -4.70
CA PHE A 46 -1.88 -3.21 -4.03
C PHE A 46 -2.73 -2.36 -4.98
N ALA A 47 -2.56 -2.45 -6.30
CA ALA A 47 -3.30 -1.61 -7.24
C ALA A 47 -4.84 -1.68 -7.07
N PRO A 48 -5.48 -2.86 -6.85
CA PRO A 48 -6.90 -2.94 -6.59
C PRO A 48 -7.32 -2.20 -5.30
N LEU A 49 -6.54 -2.36 -4.21
CA LEU A 49 -6.78 -1.66 -2.95
C LEU A 49 -6.69 -0.14 -3.15
N LEU A 50 -5.62 0.33 -3.77
CA LEU A 50 -5.38 1.76 -4.01
C LEU A 50 -6.51 2.37 -4.85
N THR A 51 -6.92 1.67 -5.92
CA THR A 51 -8.06 2.06 -6.77
C THR A 51 -9.35 2.17 -5.96
N TYR A 52 -9.63 1.18 -5.12
CA TYR A 52 -10.81 1.20 -4.25
C TYR A 52 -10.78 2.38 -3.27
N LEU A 53 -9.65 2.64 -2.62
CA LEU A 53 -9.53 3.76 -1.68
C LEU A 53 -9.72 5.12 -2.37
N ILE A 54 -9.16 5.29 -3.57
CA ILE A 54 -9.36 6.50 -4.40
C ILE A 54 -10.84 6.67 -4.75
N SER A 55 -11.53 5.58 -5.14
CA SER A 55 -12.98 5.60 -5.42
C SER A 55 -13.81 6.04 -4.21
N LYS A 56 -13.31 5.78 -2.98
CA LYS A 56 -13.90 6.23 -1.71
C LYS A 56 -13.43 7.63 -1.29
N LYS A 57 -12.90 8.42 -2.23
CA LYS A 57 -12.41 9.79 -2.05
C LYS A 57 -11.29 9.91 -0.99
N LYS A 58 -10.50 8.84 -0.78
CA LYS A 58 -9.31 8.92 0.07
C LYS A 58 -8.16 9.59 -0.66
N LYS A 59 -7.40 10.44 0.05
CA LYS A 59 -6.17 11.01 -0.46
C LYS A 59 -5.04 10.01 -0.25
N ILE A 60 -4.49 9.47 -1.34
CA ILE A 60 -3.43 8.47 -1.28
C ILE A 60 -2.13 9.12 -1.78
N ILE A 61 -1.06 8.95 -1.02
CA ILE A 61 0.31 9.33 -1.39
C ILE A 61 1.10 8.04 -1.45
N ILE A 62 1.75 7.77 -2.58
CA ILE A 62 2.55 6.56 -2.76
C ILE A 62 4.03 6.97 -2.79
N ILE A 63 4.83 6.35 -1.94
CA ILE A 63 6.29 6.51 -1.93
C ILE A 63 6.88 5.20 -2.42
N SER A 64 7.58 5.25 -3.54
CA SER A 64 8.18 4.07 -4.16
C SER A 64 9.37 4.46 -5.05
N SER A 65 10.25 3.49 -5.31
CA SER A 65 11.39 3.71 -6.21
C SER A 65 10.94 3.68 -7.68
N PRO A 66 11.16 4.72 -8.49
CA PRO A 66 10.63 4.81 -9.86
C PRO A 66 10.96 3.61 -10.76
N LYS A 67 12.14 3.01 -10.55
CA LYS A 67 12.63 1.84 -11.29
C LYS A 67 11.94 0.54 -10.88
N ARG A 68 11.43 0.44 -9.65
CA ARG A 68 10.87 -0.79 -9.06
C ARG A 68 9.35 -0.74 -8.84
N THR A 69 8.69 0.33 -9.26
CA THR A 69 7.23 0.46 -9.17
C THR A 69 6.53 -0.24 -10.34
N ALA A 70 5.54 -1.07 -10.02
CA ALA A 70 4.69 -1.76 -10.97
C ALA A 70 3.94 -0.81 -11.92
N ARG A 71 3.62 -1.27 -13.14
CA ARG A 71 3.00 -0.44 -14.19
C ARG A 71 1.57 -0.05 -13.81
N GLU A 72 0.87 -0.92 -13.10
CA GLU A 72 -0.49 -0.75 -12.59
C GLU A 72 -0.54 0.43 -11.62
N ILE A 73 0.40 0.49 -10.67
CA ILE A 73 0.53 1.63 -9.78
C ILE A 73 0.82 2.90 -10.59
N LYS A 74 1.75 2.85 -11.55
CA LYS A 74 2.07 4.02 -12.40
C LYS A 74 0.85 4.59 -13.13
N LYS A 75 -0.02 3.75 -13.68
CA LYS A 75 -1.27 4.18 -14.31
C LYS A 75 -2.22 4.90 -13.36
N LEU A 76 -2.26 4.48 -12.09
CA LEU A 76 -3.07 5.16 -11.07
C LEU A 76 -2.53 6.56 -10.71
N LEU A 77 -1.23 6.80 -10.93
CA LEU A 77 -0.57 8.09 -10.62
C LEU A 77 -1.00 9.20 -11.58
N GLU A 78 -1.34 8.85 -12.83
CA GLU A 78 -1.83 9.79 -13.86
C GLU A 78 -3.19 10.43 -13.48
N MET A 79 -3.86 9.92 -12.43
CA MET A 79 -5.22 10.33 -12.05
C MET A 79 -5.34 11.20 -10.77
N ASN A 80 -4.23 11.65 -10.14
CA ASN A 80 -4.10 12.55 -8.95
C ASN A 80 -3.33 11.94 -7.76
N ILE A 81 -2.07 11.54 -7.94
CA ILE A 81 -1.22 11.11 -6.81
C ILE A 81 0.09 11.90 -6.81
N LEU A 82 0.40 12.54 -5.69
CA LEU A 82 1.71 13.17 -5.46
C LEU A 82 2.72 12.07 -5.11
N ILE A 83 3.77 11.93 -5.91
CA ILE A 83 4.90 11.03 -5.63
C ILE A 83 5.99 11.85 -4.96
N LEU A 84 6.43 11.43 -3.77
CA LEU A 84 7.77 11.79 -3.29
C LEU A 84 8.72 10.70 -3.77
N VAL A 85 9.48 10.99 -4.83
CA VAL A 85 10.57 10.13 -5.28
C VAL A 85 11.75 10.40 -4.36
N ALA A 86 12.11 9.41 -3.54
CA ALA A 86 13.38 9.37 -2.83
C ALA A 86 14.42 8.59 -3.65
#